data_AF-A0A525WEC2-F1
#
_entry.id   AF-A0A525WEC2-F1
#
_cell.length_a   1.000
_cell.length_b   1.000
_cell.length_c   1.000
_cell.angle_alpha   90.00
_cell.angle_beta   90.00
_cell.angle_gamma   90.00
#
_symmetry.space_group_name_H-M   'P 1'
#
loop_
_entity.id
_entity.type
_entity.pdbx_description
1 polymer ?
#
loop_
_entity_poly.entity_id
_entity_poly.type
_entity_poly.pdbx_seq_one_letter_code
_entity_poly.pdbx_strand_id
1 'polypeptide(L)'
;MMSGLPSHRLAGWLLDAYPVHAGMAIWILDDEGIRCRLVDPYRPSFYLAGSSADLAVAWRLLTSQRISFQVNRVQRRELWSADTIPVCAVSILQPTRFQEAVKWLMTDVPQLRFYHADIALPQRYFYDRGLFPLCRCEVEVTADAVVRTIAASESPWETDYRLPPLRIMEFLLEGASPNPNHGGVVQLAIRIEGEERVLNGDDPAEFLQTVEALLQRHDPDILLTDWGDSYILPRLLRMSAQMRVPLRLNRDPAHAIGTRAPRSYVSYGRVLAHAGERTLYGRLHLDRRNSFALSETGLAGLFEQSRVTKVPIQQMARTTTGTGITSMQLEQAHRAGILIPYRKQQVEEFKTGVEFLETDQGGLTYAPISGYHEDVGELDFASMYPTIMTRFNVSPETVNCRCCADNPAARVPEIAHHTCRLSRGLIPRTLAPLLAKRAQYKQQLKTASDDAVRQIIDQRQTALKWLLVVSFGYLGYKNARFGRIEAHEAVTAYSREVLLRAKDTAVFDQIDLSRTGQFG
;
A
#
# COMPACT_ATOMS: atom_id res chain seq x y z
N MET A 1 -31.81 18.53 -4.31
CA MET A 1 -31.78 19.77 -3.51
C MET A 1 -31.62 19.36 -2.05
N MET A 2 -30.43 19.52 -1.46
CA MET A 2 -30.13 19.22 -0.05
C MET A 2 -29.70 20.50 0.69
N SER A 3 -30.38 21.61 0.45
CA SER A 3 -30.17 22.86 1.19
C SER A 3 -31.06 22.85 2.43
N GLY A 4 -30.46 22.76 3.63
CA GLY A 4 -31.16 23.19 4.84
C GLY A 4 -30.92 22.42 6.14
N LEU A 5 -30.29 21.23 6.12
CA LEU A 5 -29.98 20.57 7.40
C LEU A 5 -28.87 21.35 8.13
N PRO A 6 -29.01 21.62 9.44
CA PRO A 6 -27.93 22.20 10.23
C PRO A 6 -26.70 21.29 10.13
N SER A 7 -25.56 21.89 9.84
CA SER A 7 -24.26 21.22 9.82
C SER A 7 -23.38 21.77 10.93
N HIS A 8 -22.51 20.91 11.45
CA HIS A 8 -21.45 21.30 12.37
C HIS A 8 -20.10 20.85 11.81
N ARG A 9 -19.03 21.46 12.32
CA ARG A 9 -17.66 21.11 11.96
C ARG A 9 -17.06 20.22 13.04
N LEU A 10 -16.30 19.24 12.58
CA LEU A 10 -15.57 18.25 13.36
C LEU A 10 -14.11 18.28 12.89
N ALA A 11 -13.16 18.26 13.83
CA ALA A 11 -11.75 18.08 13.52
C ALA A 11 -11.24 16.81 14.21
N GLY A 12 -10.41 16.03 13.54
CA GLY A 12 -9.94 14.77 14.09
C GLY A 12 -9.09 13.94 13.14
N TRP A 13 -8.82 12.69 13.51
CA TRP A 13 -8.03 11.74 12.72
C TRP A 13 -8.91 10.68 12.04
N LEU A 14 -8.64 10.44 10.76
CA LEU A 14 -9.30 9.38 9.98
C LEU A 14 -8.75 7.99 10.35
N LEU A 15 -9.52 7.22 11.13
CA LEU A 15 -9.11 5.90 11.61
C LEU A 15 -9.34 4.78 10.58
N ASP A 16 -10.52 4.75 9.97
CA ASP A 16 -10.95 3.64 9.11
C ASP A 16 -11.90 4.15 8.01
N ALA A 17 -11.91 3.47 6.86
CA ALA A 17 -12.76 3.80 5.72
C ALA A 17 -13.11 2.56 4.89
N TYR A 18 -14.40 2.33 4.65
CA TYR A 18 -14.88 1.16 3.92
C TYR A 18 -16.23 1.42 3.20
N PRO A 19 -16.52 0.71 2.10
CA PRO A 19 -17.74 0.94 1.33
C PRO A 19 -18.98 0.48 2.09
N VAL A 20 -20.01 1.31 2.06
CA VAL A 20 -21.37 1.01 2.55
C VAL A 20 -22.39 1.31 1.46
N HIS A 21 -23.64 0.90 1.65
CA HIS A 21 -24.68 1.08 0.63
C HIS A 21 -24.82 2.53 0.16
N ALA A 22 -24.77 3.49 1.09
CA ALA A 22 -24.97 4.92 0.82
C ALA A 22 -23.69 5.69 0.42
N GLY A 23 -22.53 5.04 0.38
CA GLY A 23 -21.26 5.75 0.17
C GLY A 23 -20.05 5.04 0.80
N MET A 24 -19.19 5.80 1.46
CA MET A 24 -18.09 5.30 2.28
C MET A 24 -18.40 5.61 3.74
N ALA A 25 -18.40 4.58 4.60
CA ALA A 25 -18.34 4.82 6.03
C ALA A 25 -16.91 5.21 6.39
N ILE A 26 -16.79 6.24 7.22
CA ILE A 26 -15.51 6.69 7.78
C ILE A 26 -15.62 6.80 9.30
N TRP A 27 -14.52 6.50 9.98
CA TRP A 27 -14.40 6.68 11.42
C TRP A 27 -13.42 7.81 11.73
N ILE A 28 -13.91 8.84 12.41
CA ILE A 28 -13.09 9.96 12.87
C ILE A 28 -12.91 9.84 14.39
N LEU A 29 -11.67 9.89 14.86
CA LEU A 29 -11.37 10.18 16.26
C LEU A 29 -11.26 11.69 16.39
N ASP A 30 -12.21 12.35 17.03
CA ASP A 30 -12.16 13.80 17.21
C ASP A 30 -11.21 14.24 18.32
N ASP A 31 -11.04 15.56 18.43
CA ASP A 31 -10.13 16.16 19.40
C ASP A 31 -10.59 15.95 20.86
N GLU A 32 -11.89 15.69 21.07
CA GLU A 32 -12.47 15.30 22.35
C GLU A 32 -12.29 13.79 22.66
N GLY A 33 -11.76 13.02 21.71
CA GLY A 33 -11.51 11.58 21.85
C GLY A 33 -12.74 10.70 21.59
N ILE A 34 -13.79 11.24 20.98
CA ILE A 34 -15.00 10.51 20.58
C ILE A 34 -14.76 9.89 19.20
N ARG A 35 -15.20 8.63 19.04
CA ARG A 35 -15.13 7.92 17.75
C ARG A 35 -16.44 8.09 17.01
N CYS A 36 -16.42 8.98 16.03
CA CYS A 36 -17.59 9.33 15.23
C CYS A 36 -17.63 8.50 13.94
N ARG A 37 -18.71 7.74 13.76
CA ARG A 37 -18.99 7.06 12.49
C ARG A 37 -19.79 7.99 11.59
N LEU A 38 -19.22 8.34 10.44
CA LEU A 38 -19.85 9.20 9.44
C LEU A 38 -20.02 8.46 8.11
N VAL A 39 -20.87 8.98 7.24
CA VAL A 39 -21.04 8.47 5.88
C VAL A 39 -20.76 9.58 4.86
N ASP A 40 -19.72 9.39 4.04
CA ASP A 40 -19.47 10.22 2.86
C ASP A 40 -20.22 9.65 1.65
N PRO A 41 -21.14 10.40 1.00
CA PRO A 41 -21.89 9.97 -0.18
C PRO A 41 -21.01 9.88 -1.45
N TYR A 42 -19.97 9.07 -1.37
CA TYR A 42 -18.96 8.85 -2.37
C TYR A 42 -19.43 7.87 -3.45
N ARG A 43 -19.15 8.19 -4.72
CA ARG A 43 -19.58 7.43 -5.90
C ARG A 43 -18.35 7.05 -6.74
N PRO A 44 -17.76 5.86 -6.51
CA PRO A 44 -16.56 5.45 -7.22
C PRO A 44 -16.83 5.31 -8.71
N SER A 45 -15.81 5.64 -9.51
CA SER A 45 -15.88 5.56 -10.97
C SER A 45 -14.75 4.73 -11.54
N PHE A 46 -15.06 3.95 -12.58
CA PHE A 46 -14.09 3.31 -13.46
C PHE A 46 -14.30 3.81 -14.90
N TYR A 47 -13.39 3.47 -15.81
CA TYR A 47 -13.46 3.96 -17.20
C TYR A 47 -13.53 2.81 -18.19
N LEU A 48 -14.35 3.00 -19.22
CA LEU A 48 -14.54 2.06 -20.32
C LEU A 48 -14.20 2.72 -21.66
N ALA A 49 -13.50 2.00 -22.53
CA ALA A 49 -13.30 2.37 -23.93
C ALA A 49 -13.66 1.20 -24.85
N GLY A 50 -14.33 1.47 -25.96
CA GLY A 50 -14.74 0.47 -26.94
C GLY A 50 -15.74 1.04 -27.95
N SER A 51 -16.33 0.17 -28.77
CA SER A 51 -17.32 0.61 -29.75
C SER A 51 -18.61 1.09 -29.08
N SER A 52 -19.36 1.96 -29.76
CA SER A 52 -20.68 2.41 -29.29
C SER A 52 -21.65 1.25 -29.07
N ALA A 53 -21.53 0.17 -29.87
CA ALA A 53 -22.36 -1.03 -29.74
C ALA A 53 -22.05 -1.78 -28.43
N ASP A 54 -20.76 -2.00 -28.14
CA ASP A 54 -20.33 -2.69 -26.93
C ASP A 54 -20.68 -1.91 -25.65
N LEU A 55 -20.52 -0.58 -25.70
CA LEU A 55 -20.94 0.29 -24.60
C LEU A 55 -22.45 0.23 -24.38
N ALA A 56 -23.27 0.16 -25.44
CA ALA A 56 -24.71 0.00 -25.30
C ALA A 56 -25.10 -1.34 -24.64
N VAL A 57 -24.38 -2.43 -24.95
CA VAL A 57 -24.54 -3.72 -24.28
C VAL A 57 -24.19 -3.61 -22.79
N ALA A 58 -23.08 -2.96 -22.46
CA ALA A 58 -22.67 -2.71 -21.08
C ALA A 58 -23.75 -1.96 -20.27
N TRP A 59 -24.35 -0.92 -20.83
CA TRP A 59 -25.43 -0.16 -20.14
C TRP A 59 -26.68 -1.01 -19.91
N ARG A 60 -27.06 -1.83 -20.89
CA ARG A 60 -28.20 -2.76 -20.74
C ARG A 60 -27.93 -3.79 -19.66
N LEU A 61 -26.71 -4.34 -19.59
CA LEU A 61 -26.31 -5.32 -18.58
C LEU A 61 -26.36 -4.72 -17.17
N LEU A 62 -25.77 -3.54 -16.95
CA LEU A 62 -25.85 -2.88 -15.64
C LEU A 62 -27.30 -2.61 -15.23
N THR A 63 -28.13 -2.17 -16.18
CA THR A 63 -29.55 -1.91 -15.95
C THR A 63 -30.32 -3.19 -15.61
N SER A 64 -30.10 -4.28 -16.35
CA SER A 64 -30.77 -5.58 -16.10
C SER A 64 -30.38 -6.18 -14.75
N GLN A 65 -29.15 -5.93 -14.30
CA GLN A 65 -28.67 -6.32 -12.97
C GLN A 65 -29.08 -5.34 -11.86
N ARG A 66 -29.93 -4.35 -12.18
CA ARG A 66 -30.43 -3.30 -11.27
C ARG A 66 -29.29 -2.50 -10.60
N ILE A 67 -28.14 -2.39 -11.25
CA ILE A 67 -27.05 -1.54 -10.76
C ILE A 67 -27.41 -0.10 -11.12
N SER A 68 -27.40 0.78 -10.12
CA SER A 68 -27.57 2.22 -10.35
C SER A 68 -26.23 2.85 -10.73
N PHE A 69 -26.17 3.47 -11.91
CA PHE A 69 -24.93 4.07 -12.43
C PHE A 69 -25.20 5.39 -13.16
N GLN A 70 -24.15 6.19 -13.30
CA GLN A 70 -24.11 7.39 -14.14
C GLN A 70 -22.94 7.30 -15.11
N VAL A 71 -23.11 7.80 -16.33
CA VAL A 71 -22.08 7.75 -17.36
C VAL A 71 -21.77 9.17 -17.85
N ASN A 72 -20.48 9.51 -17.87
CA ASN A 72 -19.98 10.75 -18.44
C ASN A 72 -18.90 10.45 -19.48
N ARG A 73 -18.97 11.06 -20.66
CA ARG A 73 -17.90 10.96 -21.66
C ARG A 73 -16.80 11.95 -21.30
N VAL A 74 -15.56 11.46 -21.21
CA VAL A 74 -14.40 12.28 -20.83
C VAL A 74 -13.20 11.92 -21.70
N GLN A 75 -12.24 12.85 -21.79
CA GLN A 75 -10.92 12.59 -22.36
C GLN A 75 -9.94 12.29 -21.23
N ARG A 76 -9.10 11.26 -21.42
CA ARG A 76 -8.06 10.87 -20.47
C ARG A 76 -6.80 10.44 -21.20
N ARG A 77 -5.64 10.64 -20.58
CA ARG A 77 -4.35 10.28 -21.17
C ARG A 77 -4.11 8.78 -21.03
N GLU A 78 -3.63 8.13 -22.07
CA GLU A 78 -3.21 6.73 -21.98
C GLU A 78 -1.85 6.63 -21.27
N LEU A 79 -1.55 5.51 -20.59
CA LEU A 79 -0.30 5.38 -19.82
C LEU A 79 0.96 5.48 -20.70
N TRP A 80 0.88 4.99 -21.94
CA TRP A 80 2.02 4.80 -22.84
C TRP A 80 2.05 5.79 -24.00
N SER A 81 1.05 6.66 -24.09
CA SER A 81 0.97 7.69 -25.12
C SER A 81 0.81 9.07 -24.47
N ALA A 82 1.35 10.09 -25.13
CA ALA A 82 1.01 11.46 -24.81
C ALA A 82 -0.46 11.78 -25.18
N ASP A 83 -1.07 10.94 -26.02
CA ASP A 83 -2.41 11.14 -26.55
C ASP A 83 -3.49 10.94 -25.48
N THR A 84 -4.56 11.72 -25.63
CA THR A 84 -5.81 11.51 -24.90
C THR A 84 -6.79 10.70 -25.73
N ILE A 85 -7.45 9.73 -25.09
CA ILE A 85 -8.50 8.93 -25.73
C ILE A 85 -9.86 9.21 -25.09
N PRO A 86 -10.95 9.15 -25.89
CA PRO A 86 -12.31 9.23 -25.37
C PRO A 86 -12.63 7.97 -24.57
N VAL A 87 -13.14 8.16 -23.35
CA VAL A 87 -13.61 7.08 -22.47
C VAL A 87 -14.94 7.44 -21.82
N CYS A 88 -15.70 6.43 -21.41
CA CYS A 88 -16.88 6.59 -20.58
C CYS A 88 -16.48 6.39 -19.12
N ALA A 89 -16.58 7.44 -18.30
CA ALA A 89 -16.49 7.36 -16.85
C ALA A 89 -17.83 6.84 -16.30
N VAL A 90 -17.80 5.68 -15.66
CA VAL A 90 -18.97 5.00 -15.11
C VAL A 90 -18.94 5.09 -13.61
N SER A 91 -19.79 5.95 -13.05
CA SER A 91 -19.93 6.14 -11.60
C SER A 91 -20.98 5.18 -11.05
N ILE A 92 -20.60 4.30 -10.13
CA ILE A 92 -21.53 3.39 -9.46
C ILE A 92 -22.11 4.11 -8.24
N LEU A 93 -23.43 4.21 -8.16
CA LEU A 93 -24.11 4.99 -7.10
C LEU A 93 -24.11 4.27 -5.74
N GLN A 94 -23.93 2.96 -5.75
CA GLN A 94 -23.82 2.10 -4.56
C GLN A 94 -22.43 1.45 -4.52
N PRO A 95 -21.48 1.98 -3.73
CA PRO A 95 -20.08 1.48 -3.73
C PRO A 95 -19.95 -0.02 -3.44
N THR A 96 -20.83 -0.58 -2.61
CA THR A 96 -20.85 -2.03 -2.30
C THR A 96 -21.08 -2.91 -3.54
N ARG A 97 -21.71 -2.39 -4.59
CA ARG A 97 -21.96 -3.10 -5.86
C ARG A 97 -20.89 -2.85 -6.92
N PHE A 98 -19.85 -2.07 -6.62
CA PHE A 98 -18.84 -1.69 -7.61
C PHE A 98 -18.09 -2.91 -8.19
N GLN A 99 -17.59 -3.79 -7.33
CA GLN A 99 -16.83 -4.98 -7.76
C GLN A 99 -17.71 -5.98 -8.52
N GLU A 100 -18.97 -6.11 -8.11
CA GLU A 100 -19.98 -6.91 -8.81
C GLU A 100 -20.22 -6.37 -10.24
N ALA A 101 -20.42 -5.06 -10.37
CA ALA A 101 -20.61 -4.38 -11.66
C ALA A 101 -19.43 -4.60 -12.60
N VAL A 102 -18.21 -4.39 -12.11
CA VAL A 102 -16.99 -4.60 -12.88
C VAL A 102 -16.86 -6.06 -13.33
N LYS A 103 -17.13 -7.02 -12.44
CA LYS A 103 -17.01 -8.46 -12.73
C LYS A 103 -17.96 -8.91 -13.85
N TRP A 104 -19.22 -8.49 -13.80
CA TRP A 104 -20.19 -8.78 -14.86
C TRP A 104 -19.75 -8.19 -16.19
N LEU A 105 -19.42 -6.90 -16.22
CA LEU A 105 -18.96 -6.26 -17.45
C LEU A 105 -17.73 -6.96 -18.06
N MET A 106 -16.77 -7.37 -17.24
CA MET A 106 -15.58 -8.08 -17.72
C MET A 106 -15.87 -9.47 -18.26
N THR A 107 -16.91 -10.13 -17.76
CA THR A 107 -17.28 -11.49 -18.16
C THR A 107 -18.13 -11.46 -19.42
N ASP A 108 -19.12 -10.57 -19.47
CA ASP A 108 -20.14 -10.53 -20.52
C ASP A 108 -19.79 -9.58 -21.68
N VAL A 109 -18.87 -8.62 -21.44
CA VAL A 109 -18.43 -7.64 -22.46
C VAL A 109 -16.90 -7.51 -22.49
N PRO A 110 -16.15 -8.62 -22.67
CA PRO A 110 -14.69 -8.65 -22.55
C PRO A 110 -13.93 -7.83 -23.59
N GLN A 111 -14.59 -7.45 -24.69
CA GLN A 111 -14.04 -6.62 -25.76
C GLN A 111 -13.82 -5.16 -25.34
N LEU A 112 -14.45 -4.71 -24.25
CA LEU A 112 -14.21 -3.37 -23.71
C LEU A 112 -12.83 -3.30 -23.05
N ARG A 113 -12.19 -2.14 -23.16
CA ARG A 113 -10.99 -1.81 -22.39
C ARG A 113 -11.40 -1.20 -21.05
N PHE A 114 -10.94 -1.82 -19.97
CA PHE A 114 -11.24 -1.44 -18.60
C PHE A 114 -10.07 -0.69 -17.97
N TYR A 115 -10.36 0.44 -17.34
CA TYR A 115 -9.39 1.21 -16.58
C TYR A 115 -9.93 1.56 -15.19
N HIS A 116 -9.03 1.62 -14.20
CA HIS A 116 -9.33 1.87 -12.78
C HIS A 116 -10.29 0.85 -12.13
N ALA A 117 -10.54 -0.27 -12.79
CA ALA A 117 -11.60 -1.21 -12.43
C ALA A 117 -11.31 -2.05 -11.18
N ASP A 118 -10.05 -2.16 -10.78
CA ASP A 118 -9.59 -3.06 -9.71
C ASP A 118 -8.76 -2.36 -8.62
N ILE A 119 -8.85 -1.03 -8.57
CA ILE A 119 -8.32 -0.26 -7.43
C ILE A 119 -9.27 -0.48 -6.26
N ALA A 120 -8.74 -0.88 -5.09
CA ALA A 120 -9.59 -1.07 -3.91
C ALA A 120 -10.30 0.24 -3.54
N LEU A 121 -11.58 0.14 -3.19
CA LEU A 121 -12.42 1.32 -2.94
C LEU A 121 -11.87 2.26 -1.85
N PRO A 122 -11.33 1.78 -0.71
CA PRO A 122 -10.71 2.67 0.26
C PRO A 122 -9.52 3.46 -0.30
N GLN A 123 -8.63 2.81 -1.08
CA GLN A 123 -7.51 3.49 -1.73
C GLN A 123 -8.01 4.54 -2.72
N ARG A 124 -9.00 4.17 -3.54
CA ARG A 124 -9.61 5.07 -4.51
C ARG A 124 -10.26 6.28 -3.85
N TYR A 125 -10.96 6.06 -2.74
CA TYR A 125 -11.54 7.11 -1.91
C TYR A 125 -10.47 8.08 -1.41
N PHE A 126 -9.35 7.57 -0.88
CA PHE A 126 -8.22 8.39 -0.46
C PHE A 126 -7.57 9.18 -1.60
N TYR A 127 -7.53 8.63 -2.81
CA TYR A 127 -7.04 9.36 -3.98
C TYR A 127 -7.98 10.51 -4.37
N ASP A 128 -9.28 10.21 -4.52
CA ASP A 128 -10.27 11.16 -5.01
C ASP A 128 -10.55 12.29 -3.99
N ARG A 129 -10.45 11.99 -2.68
CA ARG A 129 -10.64 12.97 -1.59
C ARG A 129 -9.35 13.63 -1.10
N GLY A 130 -8.19 13.20 -1.58
CA GLY A 130 -6.90 13.69 -1.07
C GLY A 130 -6.60 13.29 0.38
N LEU A 131 -7.25 12.24 0.89
CA LEU A 131 -7.09 11.73 2.25
C LEU A 131 -6.04 10.62 2.31
N PHE A 132 -5.71 10.19 3.54
CA PHE A 132 -4.84 9.05 3.81
C PHE A 132 -5.08 8.53 5.24
N PRO A 133 -4.70 7.28 5.55
CA PRO A 133 -4.92 6.70 6.88
C PRO A 133 -4.28 7.54 7.99
N LEU A 134 -5.01 7.73 9.10
CA LEU A 134 -4.61 8.56 10.25
C LEU A 134 -4.32 10.01 9.90
N CYS A 135 -4.77 10.51 8.73
CA CYS A 135 -4.65 11.93 8.44
C CYS A 135 -5.50 12.73 9.43
N ARG A 136 -4.95 13.85 9.91
CA ARG A 136 -5.78 14.88 10.54
C ARG A 136 -6.64 15.53 9.46
N CYS A 137 -7.92 15.73 9.73
CA CYS A 137 -8.89 16.23 8.76
C CYS A 137 -9.96 17.09 9.43
N GLU A 138 -10.51 18.02 8.64
CA GLU A 138 -11.69 18.79 8.97
C GLU A 138 -12.89 18.24 8.19
N VAL A 139 -14.01 18.05 8.88
CA VAL A 139 -15.23 17.48 8.32
C VAL A 139 -16.41 18.40 8.62
N GLU A 140 -17.15 18.78 7.58
CA GLU A 140 -18.47 19.38 7.75
C GLU A 140 -19.52 18.27 7.63
N VAL A 141 -20.34 18.12 8.66
CA VAL A 141 -21.28 17.01 8.78
C VAL A 141 -22.68 17.50 9.13
N THR A 142 -23.70 16.88 8.54
CA THR A 142 -25.11 17.14 8.86
C THR A 142 -25.52 16.50 10.17
N ALA A 143 -26.68 16.88 10.73
CA ALA A 143 -27.28 16.21 11.88
C ALA A 143 -27.36 14.67 11.75
N ASP A 144 -27.61 14.14 10.53
CA ASP A 144 -27.69 12.70 10.26
C ASP A 144 -26.33 11.99 10.03
N ALA A 145 -25.22 12.57 10.50
CA ALA A 145 -23.87 12.03 10.33
C ALA A 145 -23.42 11.82 8.86
N VAL A 146 -23.97 12.61 7.93
CA VAL A 146 -23.58 12.59 6.51
C VAL A 146 -22.56 13.69 6.24
N VAL A 147 -21.43 13.32 5.64
CA VAL A 147 -20.35 14.24 5.28
C VAL A 147 -20.77 15.12 4.11
N ARG A 148 -20.62 16.44 4.27
CA ARG A 148 -20.73 17.43 3.19
C ARG A 148 -19.38 17.68 2.54
N THR A 149 -18.38 17.95 3.37
CA THR A 149 -17.00 18.18 2.95
C THR A 149 -16.05 17.51 3.92
N ILE A 150 -14.95 16.99 3.40
CA ILE A 150 -13.84 16.45 4.19
C ILE A 150 -12.54 16.85 3.50
N ALA A 151 -11.57 17.32 4.28
CA ALA A 151 -10.25 17.68 3.77
C ALA A 151 -9.18 17.32 4.79
N ALA A 152 -8.07 16.72 4.34
CA ALA A 152 -6.90 16.55 5.18
C ALA A 152 -6.27 17.91 5.48
N SER A 153 -5.89 18.13 6.74
CA SER A 153 -5.22 19.34 7.21
C SER A 153 -3.69 19.19 7.24
N GLU A 154 -3.17 18.02 6.85
CA GLU A 154 -1.74 17.69 6.82
C GLU A 154 -1.39 16.93 5.53
N SER A 155 -0.09 16.90 5.22
CA SER A 155 0.47 16.15 4.10
C SER A 155 1.07 14.82 4.55
N PRO A 156 0.93 13.72 3.78
CA PRO A 156 1.60 12.46 4.09
C PRO A 156 3.14 12.59 4.00
N TRP A 157 3.65 13.70 3.44
CA TRP A 157 5.07 13.96 3.26
C TRP A 157 5.73 14.71 4.43
N GLU A 158 4.95 15.22 5.40
CA GLU A 158 5.46 15.84 6.64
C GLU A 158 6.10 14.81 7.59
N THR A 159 7.22 15.15 8.23
CA THR A 159 7.98 14.22 9.09
C THR A 159 7.67 14.36 10.58
N ASP A 160 7.08 15.49 10.97
CA ASP A 160 6.78 15.94 12.32
C ASP A 160 5.32 15.77 12.72
N TYR A 161 4.58 14.91 11.99
CA TYR A 161 3.17 14.64 12.29
C TYR A 161 2.97 13.88 13.60
N ARG A 162 1.84 14.17 14.24
CA ARG A 162 1.38 13.52 15.49
C ARG A 162 0.42 12.38 15.18
N LEU A 163 0.65 11.24 15.83
CA LEU A 163 -0.30 10.14 15.80
C LEU A 163 -1.51 10.43 16.70
N PRO A 164 -2.71 9.96 16.35
CA PRO A 164 -3.85 10.01 17.25
C PRO A 164 -3.58 9.28 18.57
N PRO A 165 -4.22 9.67 19.68
CA PRO A 165 -4.14 8.97 20.96
C PRO A 165 -4.94 7.65 20.92
N LEU A 166 -4.40 6.66 20.20
CA LEU A 166 -5.05 5.38 19.96
C LEU A 166 -5.06 4.50 21.22
N ARG A 167 -6.22 3.90 21.51
CA ARG A 167 -6.34 2.85 22.53
C ARG A 167 -5.97 1.51 21.92
N ILE A 168 -4.99 0.83 22.49
CA ILE A 168 -4.51 -0.47 22.02
C ILE A 168 -4.84 -1.52 23.09
N MET A 169 -5.52 -2.58 22.66
CA MET A 169 -5.73 -3.79 23.45
C MET A 169 -4.97 -4.93 22.80
N GLU A 170 -4.17 -5.64 23.58
CA GLU A 170 -3.34 -6.74 23.09
C GLU A 170 -3.92 -8.09 23.48
N PHE A 171 -4.05 -9.00 22.51
CA PHE A 171 -4.37 -10.41 22.75
C PHE A 171 -3.11 -11.25 22.53
N LEU A 172 -2.56 -11.76 23.61
CA LEU A 172 -1.35 -12.56 23.67
C LEU A 172 -1.69 -14.01 24.02
N LEU A 173 -0.81 -14.93 23.68
CA LEU A 173 -0.93 -16.33 24.08
C LEU A 173 0.19 -16.67 25.06
N GLU A 174 -0.20 -17.14 26.24
CA GLU A 174 0.72 -17.71 27.23
C GLU A 174 0.63 -19.24 27.20
N GLY A 175 1.80 -19.90 27.22
CA GLY A 175 1.87 -21.36 27.25
C GLY A 175 3.16 -21.92 26.66
N ALA A 176 3.29 -23.25 26.68
CA ALA A 176 4.51 -23.94 26.26
C ALA A 176 4.66 -24.07 24.73
N SER A 177 3.63 -23.75 23.94
CA SER A 177 3.65 -23.94 22.49
C SER A 177 4.10 -22.66 21.75
N PRO A 178 5.18 -22.70 20.96
CA PRO A 178 5.62 -21.55 20.16
C PRO A 178 4.68 -21.24 18.99
N ASN A 179 3.82 -22.19 18.59
CA ASN A 179 2.80 -22.00 17.56
C ASN A 179 1.51 -22.74 17.94
N PRO A 180 0.43 -22.02 18.28
CA PRO A 180 -0.81 -22.60 18.76
C PRO A 180 -1.55 -23.43 17.69
N ASN A 181 -1.20 -23.28 16.41
CA ASN A 181 -1.82 -24.04 15.32
C ASN A 181 -1.34 -25.51 15.27
N HIS A 182 -0.24 -25.85 15.96
CA HIS A 182 0.30 -27.22 16.01
C HIS A 182 -0.05 -27.96 17.32
N GLY A 183 -0.96 -27.41 18.11
CA GLY A 183 -1.38 -27.96 19.40
C GLY A 183 -0.64 -27.34 20.60
N GLY A 184 -0.99 -27.82 21.79
CA GLY A 184 -0.54 -27.30 23.07
C GLY A 184 -1.64 -26.58 23.86
N VAL A 185 -1.44 -26.45 25.17
CA VAL A 185 -2.31 -25.66 26.04
C VAL A 185 -1.82 -24.23 25.99
N VAL A 186 -2.68 -23.32 25.54
CA VAL A 186 -2.44 -21.88 25.53
C VAL A 186 -3.60 -21.15 26.18
N GLN A 187 -3.27 -20.21 27.05
CA GLN A 187 -4.21 -19.27 27.68
C GLN A 187 -4.18 -17.94 26.96
N LEU A 188 -5.32 -17.24 26.95
CA LEU A 188 -5.39 -15.90 26.38
C LEU A 188 -5.01 -14.89 27.47
N ALA A 189 -3.92 -14.17 27.26
CA ALA A 189 -3.58 -13.00 28.05
C ALA A 189 -4.04 -11.74 27.32
N ILE A 190 -4.78 -10.88 28.03
CA ILE A 190 -5.23 -9.60 27.51
C ILE A 190 -4.46 -8.49 28.21
N ARG A 191 -3.73 -7.66 27.45
CA ARG A 191 -3.00 -6.51 27.98
C ARG A 191 -3.64 -5.20 27.53
N ILE A 192 -3.86 -4.29 28.47
CA ILE A 192 -4.46 -2.98 28.25
C ILE A 192 -3.75 -1.97 29.14
N GLU A 193 -3.21 -0.89 28.57
CA GLU A 193 -2.57 0.20 29.34
C GLU A 193 -1.46 -0.28 30.31
N GLY A 194 -0.79 -1.39 29.97
CA GLY A 194 0.27 -2.00 30.79
C GLY A 194 -0.21 -3.00 31.84
N GLU A 195 -1.51 -3.10 32.08
CA GLU A 195 -2.11 -4.15 32.92
C GLU A 195 -2.36 -5.41 32.10
N GLU A 196 -2.02 -6.56 32.65
CA GLU A 196 -2.20 -7.86 32.00
C GLU A 196 -3.17 -8.74 32.79
N ARG A 197 -4.09 -9.38 32.07
CA ARG A 197 -5.07 -10.29 32.64
C ARG A 197 -5.09 -11.59 31.85
N VAL A 198 -4.68 -12.67 32.51
CA VAL A 198 -4.72 -14.03 31.95
C VAL A 198 -6.10 -14.62 32.18
N LEU A 199 -6.72 -15.12 31.11
CA LEU A 199 -8.06 -15.69 31.15
C LEU A 199 -8.01 -17.22 31.06
N ASN A 200 -8.65 -17.88 32.02
CA ASN A 200 -8.86 -19.32 32.01
C ASN A 200 -10.04 -19.68 31.11
N GLY A 201 -9.86 -20.69 30.26
CA GLY A 201 -10.86 -21.13 29.29
C GLY A 201 -11.73 -22.31 29.75
N ASP A 202 -11.78 -22.59 31.06
CA ASP A 202 -12.48 -23.77 31.61
C ASP A 202 -14.00 -23.67 31.43
N ASP A 203 -14.57 -22.47 31.59
CA ASP A 203 -15.95 -22.15 31.20
C ASP A 203 -15.94 -21.24 29.95
N PRO A 204 -16.30 -21.77 28.76
CA PRO A 204 -16.38 -21.00 27.53
C PRO A 204 -17.33 -19.80 27.56
N ALA A 205 -18.43 -19.87 28.31
CA ALA A 205 -19.40 -18.78 28.40
C ALA A 205 -18.88 -17.63 29.25
N GLU A 206 -18.37 -17.93 30.46
CA GLU A 206 -17.76 -16.94 31.35
C GLU A 206 -16.54 -16.28 30.69
N PHE A 207 -15.72 -17.07 30.01
CA PHE A 207 -14.58 -16.58 29.24
C PHE A 207 -15.02 -15.56 28.19
N LEU A 208 -16.02 -15.88 27.36
CA LEU A 208 -16.52 -14.95 26.33
C LEU A 208 -17.13 -13.69 26.92
N GLN A 209 -17.90 -13.82 28.01
CA GLN A 209 -18.48 -12.69 28.71
C GLN A 209 -17.39 -11.75 29.24
N THR A 210 -16.30 -12.31 29.76
CA THR A 210 -15.15 -11.53 30.23
C THR A 210 -14.46 -10.79 29.09
N VAL A 211 -14.21 -11.45 27.96
CA VAL A 211 -13.61 -10.81 26.78
C VAL A 211 -14.51 -9.68 26.25
N GLU A 212 -15.82 -9.93 26.13
CA GLU A 212 -16.80 -8.94 25.68
C GLU A 212 -16.89 -7.74 26.64
N ALA A 213 -16.88 -7.99 27.96
CA ALA A 213 -16.89 -6.93 28.97
C ALA A 213 -15.64 -6.06 28.87
N LEU A 214 -14.46 -6.65 28.64
CA LEU A 214 -13.22 -5.90 28.45
C LEU A 214 -13.24 -5.07 27.16
N LEU A 215 -13.73 -5.63 26.05
CA LEU A 215 -13.89 -4.91 24.77
C LEU A 215 -14.82 -3.70 24.91
N GLN A 216 -15.96 -3.87 25.59
CA GLN A 216 -16.91 -2.78 25.82
C GLN A 216 -16.36 -1.71 26.77
N ARG A 217 -15.72 -2.13 27.86
CA ARG A 217 -15.19 -1.21 28.88
C ARG A 217 -14.09 -0.31 28.33
N HIS A 218 -13.14 -0.88 27.59
CA HIS A 218 -11.96 -0.14 27.14
C HIS A 218 -12.11 0.46 25.74
N ASP A 219 -13.03 -0.07 24.93
CA ASP A 219 -13.30 0.38 23.56
C ASP A 219 -12.00 0.65 22.74
N PRO A 220 -11.15 -0.36 22.50
CA PRO A 220 -9.87 -0.18 21.82
C PRO A 220 -10.02 0.22 20.34
N ASP A 221 -9.17 1.11 19.85
CA ASP A 221 -9.10 1.42 18.42
C ASP A 221 -8.34 0.35 17.64
N ILE A 222 -7.35 -0.26 18.28
CA ILE A 222 -6.54 -1.32 17.72
C ILE A 222 -6.63 -2.55 18.62
N LEU A 223 -7.06 -3.66 18.02
CA LEU A 223 -6.87 -4.99 18.57
C LEU A 223 -5.58 -5.56 17.99
N LEU A 224 -4.54 -5.61 18.80
CA LEU A 224 -3.21 -6.08 18.42
C LEU A 224 -3.00 -7.50 18.94
N THR A 225 -2.73 -8.45 18.07
CA THR A 225 -2.79 -9.87 18.43
C THR A 225 -1.52 -10.62 18.06
N ASP A 226 -1.26 -11.70 18.79
CA ASP A 226 -0.31 -12.73 18.40
C ASP A 226 -1.11 -13.93 17.90
N TRP A 227 -1.05 -14.25 16.60
CA TRP A 227 -1.85 -15.32 15.98
C TRP A 227 -3.37 -15.02 15.92
N GLY A 228 -3.74 -13.74 15.85
CA GLY A 228 -5.14 -13.33 15.73
C GLY A 228 -5.86 -13.86 14.50
N ASP A 229 -5.21 -13.80 13.34
CA ASP A 229 -5.83 -14.20 12.08
C ASP A 229 -5.98 -15.73 11.98
N SER A 230 -4.97 -16.48 12.44
CA SER A 230 -4.91 -17.93 12.29
C SER A 230 -5.62 -18.69 13.42
N TYR A 231 -5.60 -18.15 14.63
CA TYR A 231 -5.95 -18.89 15.85
C TYR A 231 -6.96 -18.16 16.72
N ILE A 232 -6.61 -17.00 17.27
CA ILE A 232 -7.41 -16.35 18.34
C ILE A 232 -8.80 -15.96 17.82
N LEU A 233 -8.90 -15.13 16.79
CA LEU A 233 -10.20 -14.66 16.31
C LEU A 233 -11.08 -15.80 15.75
N PRO A 234 -10.57 -16.74 14.93
CA PRO A 234 -11.35 -17.91 14.52
C PRO A 234 -11.90 -18.72 15.70
N ARG A 235 -11.11 -18.93 16.77
CA ARG A 235 -11.54 -19.67 17.96
C ARG A 235 -12.61 -18.90 18.73
N LEU A 236 -12.41 -17.61 18.99
CA LEU A 236 -13.38 -16.74 19.66
C LEU A 236 -14.72 -16.70 18.92
N LEU A 237 -14.69 -16.57 17.59
CA LEU A 237 -15.90 -16.54 16.77
C LEU A 237 -16.65 -17.88 16.79
N ARG A 238 -15.91 -19.00 16.72
CA ARG A 238 -16.51 -20.33 16.82
C ARG A 238 -17.16 -20.54 18.19
N MET A 239 -16.48 -20.16 19.25
CA MET A 239 -16.97 -20.27 20.62
C MET A 239 -18.20 -19.38 20.84
N SER A 240 -18.17 -18.15 20.34
CA SER A 240 -19.31 -17.21 20.37
C SER A 240 -20.54 -17.79 19.68
N ALA A 241 -20.37 -18.40 18.51
CA ALA A 241 -21.45 -19.06 17.80
C ALA A 241 -22.01 -20.29 18.55
N GLN A 242 -21.14 -21.10 19.16
CA GLN A 242 -21.52 -22.31 19.91
C GLN A 242 -22.27 -21.97 21.21
N MET A 243 -21.74 -21.02 21.99
CA MET A 243 -22.29 -20.63 23.28
C MET A 243 -23.42 -19.60 23.16
N ARG A 244 -23.66 -19.06 21.95
CA ARG A 244 -24.63 -17.98 21.68
C ARG A 244 -24.38 -16.72 22.53
N VAL A 245 -23.13 -16.48 22.91
CA VAL A 245 -22.69 -15.25 23.60
C VAL A 245 -22.15 -14.29 22.54
N PRO A 246 -22.77 -13.12 22.33
CA PRO A 246 -22.34 -12.18 21.29
C PRO A 246 -20.98 -11.58 21.63
N LEU A 247 -20.10 -11.48 20.64
CA LEU A 247 -18.79 -10.86 20.75
C LEU A 247 -18.65 -9.69 19.76
N ARG A 248 -18.63 -8.46 20.28
CA ARG A 248 -18.61 -7.21 19.50
C ARG A 248 -17.18 -6.82 19.14
N LEU A 249 -16.56 -7.62 18.26
CA LEU A 249 -15.24 -7.30 17.70
C LEU A 249 -15.29 -6.06 16.79
N ASN A 250 -16.34 -5.91 15.99
CA ASN A 250 -16.55 -4.69 15.21
C ASN A 250 -17.13 -3.57 16.09
N ARG A 251 -16.69 -2.34 15.82
CA ARG A 251 -17.37 -1.15 16.36
C ARG A 251 -18.58 -0.78 15.51
N ASP A 252 -18.57 -1.09 14.21
CA ASP A 252 -19.76 -1.02 13.34
C ASP A 252 -20.55 -2.33 13.38
N PRO A 253 -21.71 -2.38 14.07
CA PRO A 253 -22.50 -3.60 14.21
C PRO A 253 -23.22 -4.00 12.92
N ALA A 254 -23.33 -3.10 11.94
CA ALA A 254 -23.97 -3.40 10.65
C ALA A 254 -23.05 -4.17 9.69
N HIS A 255 -21.78 -4.35 10.05
CA HIS A 255 -20.80 -5.07 9.24
C HIS A 255 -20.38 -6.38 9.89
N ALA A 256 -20.36 -7.45 9.09
CA ALA A 256 -19.72 -8.69 9.47
C ALA A 256 -18.19 -8.53 9.43
N ILE A 257 -17.47 -9.38 10.16
CA ILE A 257 -16.00 -9.40 10.10
C ILE A 257 -15.55 -9.79 8.69
N GLY A 258 -14.62 -9.03 8.13
CA GLY A 258 -14.07 -9.32 6.81
C GLY A 258 -13.17 -10.56 6.89
N THR A 259 -13.32 -11.45 5.92
CA THR A 259 -12.53 -12.68 5.85
C THR A 259 -11.86 -12.82 4.49
N ARG A 260 -10.59 -13.20 4.50
CA ARG A 260 -9.86 -13.61 3.29
C ARG A 260 -9.22 -14.96 3.50
N ALA A 261 -9.25 -15.79 2.45
CA ALA A 261 -8.62 -17.11 2.46
C ALA A 261 -7.08 -16.99 2.58
N PRO A 262 -6.42 -17.99 3.19
CA PRO A 262 -4.96 -18.07 3.24
C PRO A 262 -4.35 -18.14 1.83
N ARG A 263 -3.13 -17.63 1.71
CA ARG A 263 -2.36 -17.63 0.45
C ARG A 263 -0.87 -17.77 0.73
N SER A 264 -0.13 -18.37 -0.17
CA SER A 264 1.33 -18.42 -0.14
C SER A 264 1.92 -17.65 -1.32
N TYR A 265 3.11 -17.09 -1.12
CA TYR A 265 3.89 -16.44 -2.16
C TYR A 265 5.38 -16.58 -1.85
N VAL A 266 6.22 -16.48 -2.87
CA VAL A 266 7.69 -16.52 -2.72
C VAL A 266 8.21 -15.09 -2.68
N SER A 267 9.01 -14.76 -1.67
CA SER A 267 9.72 -13.49 -1.57
C SER A 267 11.12 -13.75 -1.02
N TYR A 268 12.15 -13.19 -1.67
CA TYR A 268 13.56 -13.35 -1.26
C TYR A 268 13.96 -14.82 -1.05
N GLY A 269 13.57 -15.70 -1.97
CA GLY A 269 13.87 -17.14 -1.89
C GLY A 269 13.12 -17.92 -0.80
N ARG A 270 12.24 -17.28 -0.02
CA ARG A 270 11.44 -17.92 1.04
C ARG A 270 9.97 -18.00 0.64
N VAL A 271 9.33 -19.13 0.94
CA VAL A 271 7.87 -19.27 0.84
C VAL A 271 7.26 -18.64 2.10
N LEU A 272 6.54 -17.54 1.91
CA LEU A 272 5.77 -16.89 2.97
C LEU A 272 4.31 -17.32 2.84
N ALA A 273 3.69 -17.73 3.95
CA ALA A 273 2.30 -18.12 4.02
C ALA A 273 1.52 -17.10 4.87
N HIS A 274 0.44 -16.55 4.31
CA HIS A 274 -0.55 -15.78 5.04
C HIS A 274 -1.66 -16.70 5.53
N ALA A 275 -1.95 -16.63 6.83
CA ALA A 275 -2.88 -17.54 7.52
C ALA A 275 -4.38 -17.24 7.29
N GLY A 276 -4.70 -16.49 6.24
CA GLY A 276 -6.00 -15.85 6.05
C GLY A 276 -6.05 -14.51 6.78
N GLU A 277 -7.04 -13.68 6.47
CA GLU A 277 -7.13 -12.33 7.02
C GLU A 277 -8.46 -12.19 7.76
N ARG A 278 -8.43 -11.53 8.92
CA ARG A 278 -9.61 -11.09 9.66
C ARG A 278 -9.55 -9.58 9.83
N THR A 279 -10.44 -8.86 9.14
CA THR A 279 -10.49 -7.40 9.20
C THR A 279 -11.72 -6.94 9.97
N LEU A 280 -11.51 -6.00 10.87
CA LEU A 280 -12.57 -5.39 11.66
C LEU A 280 -13.00 -4.06 11.03
N TYR A 281 -14.18 -3.58 11.39
CA TYR A 281 -14.79 -2.35 10.88
C TYR A 281 -15.07 -1.39 12.03
N GLY A 282 -14.50 -0.20 11.95
CA GLY A 282 -14.51 0.79 13.03
C GLY A 282 -13.58 0.48 14.20
N ARG A 283 -12.90 -0.67 14.17
CA ARG A 283 -11.67 -1.00 14.92
C ARG A 283 -10.66 -1.56 13.93
N LEU A 284 -9.38 -1.42 14.21
CA LEU A 284 -8.32 -2.01 13.40
C LEU A 284 -7.84 -3.31 14.05
N HIS A 285 -7.74 -4.40 13.28
CA HIS A 285 -7.09 -5.63 13.73
C HIS A 285 -5.73 -5.81 13.08
N LEU A 286 -4.71 -5.94 13.92
CA LEU A 286 -3.31 -6.17 13.52
C LEU A 286 -2.80 -7.45 14.17
N ASP A 287 -2.23 -8.35 13.37
CA ASP A 287 -1.63 -9.59 13.84
C ASP A 287 -0.12 -9.53 13.66
N ARG A 288 0.63 -9.61 14.77
CA ARG A 288 2.10 -9.56 14.77
C ARG A 288 2.74 -10.74 14.04
N ARG A 289 2.08 -11.89 14.03
CA ARG A 289 2.60 -13.13 13.44
C ARG A 289 2.22 -13.29 11.98
N ASN A 290 1.27 -12.48 11.49
CA ASN A 290 0.83 -12.45 10.10
C ASN A 290 1.13 -11.10 9.41
N SER A 291 2.10 -10.33 9.93
CA SER A 291 2.45 -9.01 9.39
C SER A 291 3.96 -8.78 9.30
N PHE A 292 4.48 -8.89 8.08
CA PHE A 292 5.87 -8.54 7.77
C PHE A 292 6.18 -7.05 8.03
N ALA A 293 5.28 -6.14 7.63
CA ALA A 293 5.49 -4.72 7.85
C ALA A 293 5.58 -4.39 9.36
N LEU A 294 4.73 -5.00 10.18
CA LEU A 294 4.73 -4.77 11.62
C LEU A 294 5.96 -5.39 12.29
N SER A 295 6.39 -6.60 11.89
CA SER A 295 7.57 -7.26 12.47
C SER A 295 8.85 -6.50 12.18
N GLU A 296 8.99 -5.96 10.96
CA GLU A 296 10.22 -5.28 10.53
C GLU A 296 10.28 -3.81 10.94
N THR A 297 9.13 -3.15 11.10
CA THR A 297 9.08 -1.68 11.24
C THR A 297 8.33 -1.19 12.46
N GLY A 298 7.72 -2.06 13.25
CA GLY A 298 6.87 -1.66 14.37
C GLY A 298 5.62 -0.89 13.94
N LEU A 299 4.85 -0.40 14.92
CA LEU A 299 3.59 0.31 14.65
C LEU A 299 3.84 1.66 13.96
N ALA A 300 4.87 2.41 14.37
CA ALA A 300 5.14 3.71 13.78
C ALA A 300 5.53 3.58 12.30
N GLY A 301 6.30 2.55 11.95
CA GLY A 301 6.64 2.23 10.56
C GLY A 301 5.44 1.76 9.73
N LEU A 302 4.58 0.91 10.29
CA LEU A 302 3.35 0.47 9.60
C LEU A 302 2.41 1.65 9.30
N PHE A 303 2.23 2.56 10.27
CA PHE A 303 1.41 3.77 10.07
C PHE A 303 2.03 4.70 9.03
N GLU A 304 3.35 4.90 9.08
CA GLU A 304 4.11 5.67 8.08
C GLU A 304 3.91 5.11 6.67
N GLN A 305 4.07 3.79 6.47
CA GLN A 305 3.81 3.15 5.17
C GLN A 305 2.37 3.37 4.72
N SER A 306 1.40 3.17 5.62
CA SER A 306 -0.03 3.33 5.29
C SER A 306 -0.36 4.77 4.86
N ARG A 307 0.24 5.77 5.53
CA ARG A 307 0.10 7.19 5.22
C ARG A 307 0.65 7.53 3.83
N VAL A 308 1.90 7.19 3.55
CA VAL A 308 2.55 7.55 2.27
C VAL A 308 2.01 6.76 1.07
N THR A 309 1.55 5.53 1.30
CA THR A 309 1.02 4.66 0.23
C THR A 309 -0.48 4.83 0.02
N LYS A 310 -1.18 5.40 0.99
CA LYS A 310 -2.66 5.46 1.04
C LYS A 310 -3.31 4.07 0.99
N VAL A 311 -2.64 3.06 1.54
CA VAL A 311 -3.21 1.73 1.72
C VAL A 311 -3.82 1.66 3.13
N PRO A 312 -5.06 1.18 3.32
CA PRO A 312 -5.63 0.97 4.65
C PRO A 312 -4.71 0.18 5.57
N ILE A 313 -4.61 0.56 6.84
CA ILE A 313 -3.64 0.00 7.79
C ILE A 313 -3.74 -1.52 7.89
N GLN A 314 -4.96 -2.06 8.00
CA GLN A 314 -5.19 -3.51 8.10
C GLN A 314 -4.72 -4.27 6.85
N GLN A 315 -4.81 -3.64 5.68
CA GLN A 315 -4.35 -4.20 4.42
C GLN A 315 -2.82 -4.05 4.29
N MET A 316 -2.25 -2.90 4.65
CA MET A 316 -0.80 -2.68 4.60
C MET A 316 -0.07 -3.67 5.51
N ALA A 317 -0.64 -3.99 6.67
CA ALA A 317 -0.08 -4.99 7.58
C ALA A 317 0.05 -6.39 6.94
N ARG A 318 -0.83 -6.76 6.00
CA ARG A 318 -0.96 -8.12 5.45
C ARG A 318 -0.56 -8.22 3.98
N THR A 319 0.08 -7.19 3.45
CA THR A 319 0.51 -7.14 2.05
C THR A 319 2.01 -6.91 1.96
N THR A 320 2.55 -7.26 0.80
CA THR A 320 3.97 -6.99 0.51
C THR A 320 4.19 -5.50 0.33
N THR A 321 5.40 -5.04 0.60
CA THR A 321 5.83 -3.65 0.35
C THR A 321 5.62 -3.21 -1.10
N GLY A 322 5.65 -4.15 -2.06
CA GLY A 322 5.32 -3.90 -3.47
C GLY A 322 3.88 -3.42 -3.68
N THR A 323 2.93 -3.84 -2.83
CA THR A 323 1.55 -3.31 -2.85
C THR A 323 1.54 -1.83 -2.52
N GLY A 324 2.36 -1.41 -1.56
CA GLY A 324 2.54 0.00 -1.18
C GLY A 324 3.06 0.86 -2.34
N ILE A 325 4.15 0.43 -2.99
CA ILE A 325 4.71 1.13 -4.16
C ILE A 325 3.71 1.19 -5.32
N THR A 326 3.00 0.08 -5.58
CA THR A 326 1.94 0.05 -6.59
C THR A 326 0.87 1.10 -6.29
N SER A 327 0.42 1.18 -5.04
CA SER A 327 -0.56 2.19 -4.58
C SER A 327 -0.08 3.61 -4.86
N MET A 328 1.17 3.93 -4.55
CA MET A 328 1.76 5.25 -4.81
C MET A 328 1.80 5.57 -6.32
N GLN A 329 2.16 4.60 -7.17
CA GLN A 329 2.17 4.77 -8.62
C GLN A 329 0.75 4.99 -9.19
N LEU A 330 -0.24 4.23 -8.67
CA LEU A 330 -1.66 4.41 -9.02
C LEU A 330 -2.16 5.80 -8.63
N GLU A 331 -1.79 6.30 -7.45
CA GLU A 331 -2.12 7.66 -7.03
C GLU A 331 -1.52 8.70 -7.98
N GLN A 332 -0.22 8.58 -8.32
CA GLN A 332 0.43 9.50 -9.24
C GLN A 332 -0.20 9.49 -10.64
N ALA A 333 -0.52 8.29 -11.17
CA ALA A 333 -1.25 8.14 -12.43
C ALA A 333 -2.61 8.83 -12.36
N HIS A 334 -3.36 8.57 -11.29
CA HIS A 334 -4.68 9.15 -11.09
C HIS A 334 -4.65 10.68 -11.03
N ARG A 335 -3.73 11.26 -10.24
CA ARG A 335 -3.53 12.72 -10.14
C ARG A 335 -3.12 13.34 -11.48
N ALA A 336 -2.35 12.61 -12.28
CA ALA A 336 -1.92 13.03 -13.61
C ALA A 336 -2.96 12.81 -14.71
N GLY A 337 -4.18 12.33 -14.38
CA GLY A 337 -5.24 12.07 -15.34
C GLY A 337 -4.95 10.90 -16.30
N ILE A 338 -4.04 10.01 -15.91
CA ILE A 338 -3.61 8.85 -16.69
C ILE A 338 -4.56 7.68 -16.42
N LEU A 339 -4.99 7.01 -17.50
CA LEU A 339 -5.76 5.78 -17.43
C LEU A 339 -4.91 4.62 -16.92
N ILE A 340 -5.35 4.01 -15.82
CA ILE A 340 -4.72 2.82 -15.24
C ILE A 340 -5.38 1.57 -15.83
N PRO A 341 -4.71 0.79 -16.70
CA PRO A 341 -5.32 -0.38 -17.29
C PRO A 341 -5.52 -1.50 -16.26
N TYR A 342 -6.60 -2.26 -16.41
CA TYR A 342 -6.88 -3.44 -15.58
C TYR A 342 -5.85 -4.57 -15.78
N ARG A 343 -5.47 -4.83 -17.04
CA ARG A 343 -4.42 -5.80 -17.41
C ARG A 343 -3.29 -5.07 -18.11
N LYS A 344 -2.05 -5.53 -17.91
CA LYS A 344 -0.92 -5.10 -18.74
C LYS A 344 -1.21 -5.50 -20.18
N GLN A 345 -1.14 -4.53 -21.10
CA GLN A 345 -1.46 -4.72 -22.52
C GLN A 345 -0.21 -4.90 -23.39
N GLN A 346 0.99 -4.64 -22.87
CA GLN A 346 2.24 -4.78 -23.61
C GLN A 346 2.87 -6.16 -23.39
N VAL A 347 3.17 -6.80 -24.53
CA VAL A 347 4.10 -7.92 -24.65
C VAL A 347 5.49 -7.33 -24.86
N GLU A 348 6.52 -8.00 -24.38
CA GLU A 348 7.91 -7.65 -24.65
C GLU A 348 8.15 -7.57 -26.17
N GLU A 349 8.84 -6.53 -26.63
CA GLU A 349 9.25 -6.44 -28.03
C GLU A 349 10.29 -7.53 -28.32
N PHE A 350 10.20 -8.13 -29.51
CA PHE A 350 11.12 -9.20 -29.90
C PHE A 350 12.53 -8.65 -30.03
N LYS A 351 13.46 -9.18 -29.22
CA LYS A 351 14.90 -8.86 -29.28
C LYS A 351 15.65 -9.88 -30.10
N THR A 352 16.66 -9.43 -30.84
CA THR A 352 17.64 -10.32 -31.47
C THR A 352 18.55 -10.96 -30.42
N GLY A 353 19.19 -12.10 -30.73
CA GLY A 353 20.06 -12.80 -29.77
C GLY A 353 21.26 -11.98 -29.28
N VAL A 354 21.75 -11.02 -30.09
CA VAL A 354 22.83 -10.10 -29.73
C VAL A 354 22.33 -9.03 -28.76
N GLU A 355 21.18 -8.41 -29.06
CA GLU A 355 20.54 -7.45 -28.15
C GLU A 355 20.20 -8.09 -26.81
N PHE A 356 19.80 -9.37 -26.80
CA PHE A 356 19.54 -10.11 -25.57
C PHE A 356 20.82 -10.28 -24.72
N LEU A 357 21.95 -10.64 -25.32
CA LEU A 357 23.25 -10.79 -24.62
C LEU A 357 23.77 -9.45 -24.05
N GLU A 358 23.48 -8.33 -24.71
CA GLU A 358 23.88 -6.99 -24.25
C GLU A 358 22.94 -6.42 -23.17
N THR A 359 21.64 -6.73 -23.25
CA THR A 359 20.63 -6.17 -22.34
C THR A 359 20.32 -7.03 -21.12
N ASP A 360 20.49 -8.36 -21.18
CA ASP A 360 20.30 -9.29 -20.04
C ASP A 360 21.54 -9.37 -19.13
N GLN A 361 22.28 -8.27 -19.01
CA GLN A 361 23.34 -8.16 -18.01
C GLN A 361 22.73 -7.68 -16.69
N GLY A 362 22.76 -8.56 -15.68
CA GLY A 362 22.41 -8.24 -14.30
C GLY A 362 23.32 -7.17 -13.69
N GLY A 363 23.26 -7.03 -12.35
CA GLY A 363 24.20 -6.16 -11.63
C GLY A 363 25.66 -6.56 -11.89
N LEU A 364 26.57 -5.59 -11.86
CA LEU A 364 28.01 -5.85 -12.00
C LEU A 364 28.50 -6.63 -10.78
N THR A 365 28.94 -7.87 -10.99
CA THR A 365 29.53 -8.71 -9.94
C THR A 365 30.99 -8.96 -10.27
N TYR A 366 31.87 -8.59 -9.34
CA TYR A 366 33.29 -8.95 -9.42
C TYR A 366 33.51 -10.29 -8.73
N ALA A 367 34.37 -11.14 -9.29
CA ALA A 367 34.81 -12.34 -8.57
C ALA A 367 35.44 -11.91 -7.22
N PRO A 368 35.14 -12.54 -6.07
CA PRO A 368 35.75 -12.23 -4.76
C PRO A 368 37.22 -12.69 -4.67
N ILE A 369 38.08 -12.03 -3.88
CA ILE A 369 39.47 -12.52 -3.67
C ILE A 369 39.34 -13.64 -2.65
N SER A 370 39.56 -14.88 -3.08
CA SER A 370 39.55 -16.01 -2.16
C SER A 370 40.75 -15.90 -1.21
N GLY A 371 40.47 -15.84 0.09
CA GLY A 371 41.50 -15.72 1.12
C GLY A 371 40.92 -15.15 2.42
N TYR A 372 41.75 -15.14 3.46
CA TYR A 372 41.49 -14.39 4.67
C TYR A 372 42.04 -12.97 4.50
N HIS A 373 41.23 -11.97 4.85
CA HIS A 373 41.55 -10.56 4.69
C HIS A 373 41.29 -9.84 6.01
N GLU A 374 42.20 -8.94 6.38
CA GLU A 374 42.07 -8.03 7.52
C GLU A 374 41.88 -6.60 6.99
N ASP A 375 41.40 -5.69 7.83
CA ASP A 375 41.23 -4.27 7.50
C ASP A 375 40.30 -3.95 6.29
N VAL A 376 39.22 -4.73 6.14
CA VAL A 376 38.25 -4.56 5.05
C VAL A 376 37.21 -3.48 5.38
N GLY A 377 37.09 -2.47 4.52
CA GLY A 377 36.02 -1.46 4.56
C GLY A 377 34.90 -1.76 3.57
N GLU A 378 33.64 -1.65 4.02
CA GLU A 378 32.46 -1.78 3.16
C GLU A 378 31.85 -0.41 2.83
N LEU A 379 31.62 -0.17 1.54
CA LEU A 379 30.92 1.02 1.04
C LEU A 379 29.58 0.60 0.42
N ASP A 380 28.48 1.03 1.01
CA ASP A 380 27.13 0.81 0.50
C ASP A 380 26.54 2.08 -0.14
N PHE A 381 26.01 1.94 -1.36
CA PHE A 381 25.24 2.98 -2.01
C PHE A 381 23.80 2.98 -1.51
N ALA A 382 23.55 3.79 -0.49
CA ALA A 382 22.22 3.94 0.10
C ALA A 382 21.13 4.22 -0.96
N SER A 383 20.23 3.27 -1.17
CA SER A 383 19.12 3.39 -2.13
C SER A 383 19.58 3.72 -3.57
N MET A 384 20.62 3.04 -4.04
CA MET A 384 21.20 3.23 -5.38
C MET A 384 20.15 3.22 -6.50
N TYR A 385 19.39 2.14 -6.66
CA TYR A 385 18.46 2.00 -7.79
C TYR A 385 17.33 3.06 -7.81
N PRO A 386 16.62 3.34 -6.70
CA PRO A 386 15.67 4.45 -6.66
C PRO A 386 16.30 5.81 -7.00
N THR A 387 17.55 6.04 -6.56
CA THR A 387 18.28 7.27 -6.85
C THR A 387 18.64 7.36 -8.34
N ILE A 388 19.05 6.26 -8.97
CA ILE A 388 19.27 6.16 -10.41
C ILE A 388 17.98 6.47 -11.18
N MET A 389 16.87 5.82 -10.83
CA MET A 389 15.57 6.04 -11.48
C MET A 389 15.18 7.52 -11.43
N THR A 390 15.30 8.14 -10.25
CA THR A 390 14.92 9.55 -10.08
C THR A 390 15.88 10.53 -10.76
N ARG A 391 17.19 10.30 -10.67
CA ARG A 391 18.23 11.16 -11.25
C ARG A 391 18.27 11.11 -12.78
N PHE A 392 18.15 9.92 -13.36
CA PHE A 392 18.21 9.71 -14.80
C PHE A 392 16.83 9.61 -15.45
N ASN A 393 15.78 9.93 -14.69
CA ASN A 393 14.39 9.95 -15.15
C ASN A 393 13.95 8.63 -15.80
N VAL A 394 14.34 7.49 -15.22
CA VAL A 394 14.00 6.16 -15.72
C VAL A 394 12.57 5.81 -15.30
N SER A 395 11.70 5.67 -16.29
CA SER A 395 10.28 5.36 -16.15
C SER A 395 9.81 4.66 -17.43
N PRO A 396 8.77 3.82 -17.37
CA PRO A 396 8.31 3.08 -18.54
C PRO A 396 7.95 3.97 -19.75
N GLU A 397 7.38 5.15 -19.50
CA GLU A 397 6.98 6.12 -20.53
C GLU A 397 8.10 7.11 -20.93
N THR A 398 9.19 7.19 -20.16
CA THR A 398 10.32 8.07 -20.47
C THR A 398 11.42 7.35 -21.24
N VAL A 399 11.52 6.03 -21.08
CA VAL A 399 12.48 5.19 -21.80
C VAL A 399 12.06 5.05 -23.26
N ASN A 400 13.01 5.25 -24.16
CA ASN A 400 12.84 5.20 -25.62
C ASN A 400 11.73 6.13 -26.11
N CYS A 401 11.58 7.29 -25.46
CA CYS A 401 10.58 8.29 -25.83
C CYS A 401 10.87 8.91 -27.21
N ARG A 402 9.81 9.23 -27.96
CA ARG A 402 9.95 9.79 -29.32
C ARG A 402 10.71 11.11 -29.38
N CYS A 403 10.60 11.94 -28.34
CA CYS A 403 11.15 13.30 -28.34
C CYS A 403 12.66 13.40 -28.08
N CYS A 404 13.33 12.33 -27.67
CA CYS A 404 14.75 12.37 -27.29
C CYS A 404 15.62 11.34 -28.01
N ALA A 405 15.12 10.70 -29.08
CA ALA A 405 15.85 9.67 -29.82
C ALA A 405 17.22 10.16 -30.31
N ASP A 406 17.28 11.37 -30.85
CA ASP A 406 18.51 11.95 -31.40
C ASP A 406 19.30 12.80 -30.40
N ASN A 407 18.93 12.80 -29.11
CA ASN A 407 19.60 13.60 -28.09
C ASN A 407 20.75 12.81 -27.45
N PRO A 408 22.04 13.16 -27.67
CA PRO A 408 23.16 12.44 -27.09
C PRO A 408 23.16 12.44 -25.55
N ALA A 409 22.67 13.51 -24.92
CA ALA A 409 22.58 13.61 -23.47
C ALA A 409 21.45 12.75 -22.86
N ALA A 410 20.55 12.21 -23.68
CA ALA A 410 19.49 11.30 -23.25
C ALA A 410 19.93 9.83 -23.23
N ARG A 411 21.05 9.48 -23.86
CA ARG A 411 21.51 8.10 -24.02
C ARG A 411 21.82 7.45 -22.68
N VAL A 412 21.43 6.19 -22.57
CA VAL A 412 21.84 5.29 -21.49
C VAL A 412 23.22 4.73 -21.82
N PRO A 413 24.14 4.60 -20.85
CA PRO A 413 25.45 3.96 -21.07
C PRO A 413 25.30 2.53 -21.61
N GLU A 414 26.26 2.09 -22.44
CA GLU A 414 26.44 0.70 -22.91
C GLU A 414 25.32 0.08 -23.75
N ILE A 415 24.10 0.62 -23.76
CA ILE A 415 22.94 0.03 -24.45
C ILE A 415 22.22 1.05 -25.34
N ALA A 416 21.52 0.57 -26.36
CA ALA A 416 20.78 1.39 -27.34
C ALA A 416 19.43 1.91 -26.79
N HIS A 417 19.45 2.51 -25.59
CA HIS A 417 18.28 3.12 -24.96
C HIS A 417 18.54 4.59 -24.62
N HIS A 418 17.48 5.36 -24.44
CA HIS A 418 17.54 6.74 -23.98
C HIS A 418 16.39 7.07 -23.03
N THR A 419 16.58 8.06 -22.15
CA THR A 419 15.55 8.54 -21.23
C THR A 419 15.12 9.96 -21.54
N CYS A 420 13.82 10.25 -21.38
CA CYS A 420 13.27 11.57 -21.64
C CYS A 420 13.97 12.66 -20.81
N ARG A 421 14.32 13.78 -21.47
CA ARG A 421 14.87 14.98 -20.83
C ARG A 421 13.88 16.14 -20.73
N LEU A 422 12.72 16.03 -21.38
CA LEU A 422 11.71 17.09 -21.45
C LEU A 422 10.63 16.97 -20.37
N SER A 423 10.23 15.73 -20.04
CA SER A 423 9.15 15.46 -19.11
C SER A 423 9.56 14.45 -18.06
N ARG A 424 9.23 14.75 -16.80
CA ARG A 424 9.51 13.86 -15.68
C ARG A 424 8.51 12.70 -15.66
N GLY A 425 9.01 11.47 -15.60
CA GLY A 425 8.20 10.25 -15.57
C GLY A 425 7.50 10.00 -14.23
N LEU A 426 6.55 9.06 -14.26
CA LEU A 426 5.70 8.64 -13.15
C LEU A 426 6.52 7.98 -12.05
N ILE A 427 7.46 7.09 -12.39
CA ILE A 427 8.30 6.43 -11.39
C ILE A 427 9.19 7.45 -10.65
N PRO A 428 9.92 8.35 -11.34
CA PRO A 428 10.67 9.43 -10.68
C PRO A 428 9.81 10.35 -9.81
N ARG A 429 8.59 10.71 -10.25
CA ARG A 429 7.64 11.52 -9.45
C ARG A 429 7.17 10.79 -8.20
N THR A 430 7.02 9.47 -8.28
CA THR A 430 6.60 8.62 -7.16
C THR A 430 7.71 8.48 -6.11
N LEU A 431 8.96 8.22 -6.55
CA LEU A 431 10.06 7.86 -5.66
C LEU A 431 10.79 9.06 -5.05
N ALA A 432 10.82 10.23 -5.72
CA ALA A 432 11.60 11.34 -5.22
C ALA A 432 11.11 11.93 -3.87
N PRO A 433 9.79 12.13 -3.64
CA PRO A 433 9.30 12.54 -2.33
C PRO A 433 9.65 11.53 -1.24
N LEU A 434 9.61 10.23 -1.57
CA LEU A 434 9.94 9.14 -0.66
C LEU A 434 11.42 9.16 -0.25
N LEU A 435 12.33 9.37 -1.22
CA LEU A 435 13.76 9.55 -0.97
C LEU A 435 14.06 10.77 -0.10
N ALA A 436 13.44 11.91 -0.44
CA ALA A 436 13.62 13.16 0.31
C ALA A 436 13.15 13.02 1.77
N LYS A 437 11.96 12.45 1.97
CA LYS A 437 11.39 12.20 3.30
C LYS A 437 12.27 11.25 4.13
N ARG A 438 12.76 10.17 3.52
CA ARG A 438 13.70 9.25 4.20
C ARG A 438 15.00 9.94 4.59
N ALA A 439 15.55 10.79 3.72
CA ALA A 439 16.76 11.56 4.02
C ALA A 439 16.55 12.50 5.22
N GLN A 440 15.38 13.14 5.31
CA GLN A 440 15.01 13.96 6.47
C GLN A 440 14.97 13.15 7.77
N TYR A 441 14.32 11.98 7.78
CA TYR A 441 14.33 11.12 8.97
C TYR A 441 15.74 10.66 9.36
N LYS A 442 16.60 10.31 8.39
CA LYS A 442 18.01 9.97 8.69
C LYS A 442 18.77 11.15 9.28
N GLN A 443 18.46 12.38 8.90
CA GLN A 443 19.07 13.57 9.50
C GLN A 443 18.56 13.79 10.92
N GLN A 444 17.25 13.65 11.15
CA GLN A 444 16.65 13.76 12.48
C GLN A 444 17.20 12.70 13.45
N LEU A 445 17.47 11.47 13.00
CA LEU A 445 18.11 10.44 13.82
C LEU A 445 19.50 10.81 14.33
N LYS A 446 20.24 11.66 13.61
CA LYS A 446 21.58 12.11 14.04
C LYS A 446 21.50 13.15 15.16
N THR A 447 20.39 13.88 15.23
CA THR A 447 20.20 15.00 16.17
C THR A 447 19.25 14.66 17.32
N ALA A 448 18.48 13.57 17.22
CA ALA A 448 17.55 13.15 18.25
C ALA A 448 18.32 12.61 19.49
N SER A 449 18.04 13.19 20.65
CA SER A 449 18.64 12.79 21.93
C SER A 449 17.77 11.84 22.75
N ASP A 450 16.46 11.84 22.54
CA ASP A 450 15.51 10.98 23.25
C ASP A 450 15.38 9.62 22.56
N ASP A 451 15.56 8.54 23.33
CA ASP A 451 15.58 7.17 22.79
C ASP A 451 14.22 6.73 22.23
N ALA A 452 13.11 7.13 22.85
CA ALA A 452 11.77 6.77 22.38
C ALA A 452 11.45 7.47 21.05
N VAL A 453 11.78 8.76 20.95
CA VAL A 453 11.67 9.53 19.70
C VAL A 453 12.59 8.93 18.62
N ARG A 454 13.83 8.59 18.98
CA ARG A 454 14.78 7.95 18.07
C ARG A 454 14.25 6.62 17.54
N GLN A 455 13.65 5.79 18.39
CA GLN A 455 13.03 4.54 17.99
C GLN A 455 11.87 4.75 17.01
N ILE A 456 11.00 5.74 17.25
CA ILE A 456 9.89 6.08 16.35
C ILE A 456 10.42 6.53 14.98
N ILE A 457 11.42 7.42 14.95
CA ILE A 457 12.00 7.90 13.69
C ILE A 457 12.68 6.74 12.94
N ASP A 458 13.34 5.84 13.66
CA ASP A 458 14.00 4.68 13.05
C ASP A 458 12.99 3.71 12.43
N GLN A 459 11.88 3.44 13.13
CA GLN A 459 10.75 2.69 12.59
C GLN A 459 10.21 3.32 11.30
N ARG A 460 10.00 4.65 11.29
CA ARG A 460 9.51 5.39 10.12
C ARG A 460 10.50 5.34 8.94
N GLN A 461 11.79 5.59 9.15
CA GLN A 461 12.77 5.54 8.05
C GLN A 461 12.95 4.13 7.50
N THR A 462 12.89 3.11 8.36
CA THR A 462 12.98 1.69 7.95
C THR A 462 11.78 1.30 7.11
N ALA A 463 10.59 1.79 7.46
CA ALA A 463 9.39 1.68 6.64
C ALA A 463 9.58 2.24 5.21
N LEU A 464 10.17 3.43 5.07
CA LEU A 464 10.45 4.02 3.75
C LEU A 464 11.57 3.28 3.00
N LYS A 465 12.59 2.77 3.72
CA LYS A 465 13.65 1.91 3.15
C LYS A 465 13.02 0.70 2.45
N TRP A 466 12.12 -0.01 3.14
CA TRP A 466 11.47 -1.21 2.60
C TRP A 466 10.61 -0.93 1.35
N LEU A 467 9.94 0.23 1.28
CA LEU A 467 9.24 0.65 0.07
C LEU A 467 10.23 0.93 -1.09
N LEU A 468 11.37 1.58 -0.80
CA LEU A 468 12.39 1.90 -1.81
C LEU A 468 13.08 0.64 -2.36
N VAL A 469 13.39 -0.34 -1.50
CA VAL A 469 14.09 -1.59 -1.89
C VAL A 469 13.32 -2.36 -2.98
N VAL A 470 11.99 -2.41 -2.89
CA VAL A 470 11.19 -3.20 -3.84
C VAL A 470 10.86 -2.49 -5.15
N SER A 471 11.16 -1.18 -5.26
CA SER A 471 10.81 -0.38 -6.44
C SER A 471 11.51 -0.86 -7.72
N PHE A 472 12.75 -1.36 -7.60
CA PHE A 472 13.52 -1.88 -8.74
C PHE A 472 13.01 -3.22 -9.25
N GLY A 473 12.82 -4.20 -8.35
CA GLY A 473 12.27 -5.50 -8.73
C GLY A 473 10.87 -5.37 -9.35
N TYR A 474 10.08 -4.38 -8.91
CA TYR A 474 8.77 -4.11 -9.50
C TYR A 474 8.85 -3.55 -10.94
N LEU A 475 9.89 -2.80 -11.28
CA LEU A 475 10.06 -2.24 -12.64
C LEU A 475 10.27 -3.34 -13.69
N GLY A 476 11.01 -4.40 -13.34
CA GLY A 476 11.24 -5.57 -14.20
C GLY A 476 10.17 -6.66 -14.08
N TYR A 477 9.20 -6.53 -13.16
CA TYR A 477 8.21 -7.59 -12.94
C TYR A 477 7.20 -7.68 -14.09
N LYS A 478 7.06 -8.87 -14.68
CA LYS A 478 6.23 -9.07 -15.89
C LYS A 478 4.78 -8.58 -15.73
N ASN A 479 4.19 -8.72 -14.54
CA ASN A 479 2.80 -8.35 -14.25
C ASN A 479 2.65 -6.94 -13.63
N ALA A 480 3.75 -6.19 -13.44
CA ALA A 480 3.65 -4.82 -12.96
C ALA A 480 3.01 -3.91 -14.02
N ARG A 481 2.00 -3.12 -13.63
CA ARG A 481 1.28 -2.21 -14.55
C ARG A 481 2.16 -1.12 -15.11
N PHE A 482 3.11 -0.67 -14.30
CA PHE A 482 4.11 0.34 -14.62
C PHE A 482 5.50 -0.31 -14.74
N GLY A 483 5.56 -1.57 -15.17
CA GLY A 483 6.81 -2.30 -15.40
C GLY A 483 7.14 -2.37 -16.89
N ARG A 484 8.41 -2.08 -17.24
CA ARG A 484 8.95 -2.14 -18.60
C ARG A 484 10.40 -2.63 -18.54
N ILE A 485 10.72 -3.61 -19.37
CA ILE A 485 12.01 -4.32 -19.31
C ILE A 485 13.15 -3.37 -19.70
N GLU A 486 12.96 -2.57 -20.73
CA GLU A 486 13.92 -1.57 -21.19
C GLU A 486 14.23 -0.52 -20.10
N ALA A 487 13.25 -0.25 -19.22
CA ALA A 487 13.46 0.61 -18.06
C ALA A 487 14.27 -0.09 -16.96
N HIS A 488 14.05 -1.38 -16.74
CA HIS A 488 14.87 -2.18 -15.83
C HIS A 488 16.32 -2.25 -16.32
N GLU A 489 16.53 -2.47 -17.62
CA GLU A 489 17.84 -2.52 -18.28
C GLU A 489 18.55 -1.16 -18.24
N ALA A 490 17.81 -0.07 -18.43
CA ALA A 490 18.39 1.26 -18.27
C ALA A 490 18.92 1.48 -16.84
N VAL A 491 18.19 1.02 -15.82
CA VAL A 491 18.65 1.10 -14.43
C VAL A 491 19.90 0.24 -14.20
N THR A 492 19.95 -0.98 -14.73
CA THR A 492 21.14 -1.84 -14.57
C THR A 492 22.35 -1.21 -15.25
N ALA A 493 22.22 -0.71 -16.48
CA ALA A 493 23.29 -0.03 -17.20
C ALA A 493 23.82 1.20 -16.45
N TYR A 494 22.95 2.08 -15.97
CA TYR A 494 23.37 3.20 -15.13
C TYR A 494 24.04 2.74 -13.83
N SER A 495 23.61 1.62 -13.24
CA SER A 495 24.23 1.11 -12.02
C SER A 495 25.65 0.60 -12.25
N ARG A 496 25.91 -0.07 -13.38
CA ARG A 496 27.25 -0.52 -13.75
C ARG A 496 28.18 0.66 -13.95
N GLU A 497 27.73 1.69 -14.67
CA GLU A 497 28.49 2.93 -14.88
C GLU A 497 28.83 3.62 -13.54
N VAL A 498 27.89 3.69 -12.61
CA VAL A 498 28.11 4.29 -11.27
C VAL A 498 29.15 3.49 -10.48
N LEU A 499 29.04 2.16 -10.48
CA LEU A 499 29.98 1.27 -9.78
C LEU A 499 31.38 1.34 -10.40
N LEU A 500 31.49 1.39 -11.73
CA LEU A 500 32.75 1.54 -12.45
C LEU A 500 33.44 2.86 -12.09
N ARG A 501 32.70 3.98 -12.10
CA ARG A 501 33.26 5.28 -11.69
C ARG A 501 33.71 5.32 -10.24
N ALA A 502 32.92 4.74 -9.34
CA ALA A 502 33.30 4.63 -7.93
C ALA A 502 34.58 3.82 -7.76
N LYS A 503 34.70 2.73 -8.54
CA LYS A 503 35.90 1.90 -8.56
C LYS A 503 37.11 2.68 -9.06
N ASP A 504 37.00 3.33 -10.22
CA ASP A 504 38.10 4.08 -10.81
C ASP A 504 38.55 5.23 -9.88
N THR A 505 37.63 5.85 -9.16
CA THR A 505 37.94 6.89 -8.16
C THR A 505 38.76 6.34 -7.00
N ALA A 506 38.35 5.22 -6.39
CA ALA A 506 39.09 4.74 -5.23
C ALA A 506 40.40 4.01 -5.60
N VAL A 507 40.52 3.44 -6.81
CA VAL A 507 41.83 3.00 -7.35
C VAL A 507 42.78 4.17 -7.53
N PHE A 508 42.28 5.32 -8.01
CA PHE A 508 43.07 6.55 -8.14
C PHE A 508 43.56 7.07 -6.77
N ASP A 509 42.76 6.93 -5.72
CA ASP A 509 43.11 7.32 -4.35
C ASP A 509 43.98 6.28 -3.60
N GLN A 510 44.54 5.28 -4.30
CA GLN A 510 45.34 4.18 -3.73
C GLN A 510 44.59 3.34 -2.67
N ILE A 511 43.26 3.38 -2.67
CA ILE A 511 42.45 2.46 -1.88
C ILE A 511 42.37 1.16 -2.68
N ASP A 512 42.86 0.05 -2.09
CA ASP A 512 42.72 -1.26 -2.71
C ASP A 512 41.24 -1.69 -2.66
N LEU A 513 40.52 -1.38 -3.74
CA LEU A 513 39.12 -1.76 -3.88
C LEU A 513 39.00 -3.23 -4.26
N SER A 514 39.18 -4.09 -3.27
CA SER A 514 38.73 -5.47 -3.37
C SER A 514 37.20 -5.55 -3.13
N ARG A 515 36.42 -5.15 -4.15
CA ARG A 515 35.15 -5.79 -4.55
C ARG A 515 33.89 -5.50 -3.70
N THR A 516 32.76 -5.30 -4.39
CA THR A 516 31.41 -5.26 -3.82
C THR A 516 30.84 -6.68 -3.71
N GLY A 517 30.43 -7.11 -2.52
CA GLY A 517 29.67 -8.35 -2.31
C GLY A 517 28.16 -8.13 -2.46
N GLN A 518 27.43 -9.13 -2.97
CA GLN A 518 25.98 -9.23 -2.79
C GLN A 518 25.70 -9.76 -1.38
N PHE A 519 25.00 -8.99 -0.55
CA PHE A 519 24.25 -9.53 0.58
C PHE A 519 22.80 -9.72 0.13
N GLY A 520 22.31 -10.97 0.23
CA GLY A 520 20.98 -11.41 -0.18
C GLY A 520 19.85 -11.00 0.76
#